data_AF-A0A8H4A3P7-F1
#
_entry.id   AF-A0A8H4A3P7-F1
#
_cell.length_a   1.000
_cell.length_b   1.000
_cell.length_c   1.000
_cell.angle_alpha   90.00
_cell.angle_beta   90.00
_cell.angle_gamma   90.00
#
_symmetry.space_group_name_H-M   'P 1'
#
loop_
_entity.id
_entity.type
_entity.pdbx_description
1 polymer ?
#
loop_
_entity_poly.entity_id
_entity_poly.type
_entity_poly.pdbx_seq_one_letter_code
_entity_poly.pdbx_strand_id
1 'polypeptide(L)'
;MGTVLFTPEYNRVISHSELPVVIDELSITLKIYLASHAESFQVFCKGKTLASRAPDFYLDGSKQCLAFSITGILDVDIYLYGYGFLLNRWYHIAYTFSNSDKRMNFYIDGKWVVSYSIQKIQSQSFIFNDEPLYIGKHPLWSGFTGQIR
;
A
#
# COMPACT_ATOMS: atom_id res chain seq x y z
N MET A 1 16.25 12.37 -9.08
CA MET A 1 15.73 12.19 -7.70
C MET A 1 16.71 11.33 -6.93
N GLY A 2 17.07 11.71 -5.69
CA GLY A 2 18.00 10.96 -4.86
C GLY A 2 17.36 9.70 -4.28
N THR A 3 18.15 8.64 -4.09
CA THR A 3 17.71 7.41 -3.42
C THR A 3 17.46 7.70 -1.94
N VAL A 4 16.28 7.34 -1.42
CA VAL A 4 15.99 7.41 0.03
C VAL A 4 16.29 6.05 0.66
N LEU A 5 17.07 6.04 1.73
CA LEU A 5 17.39 4.85 2.51
C LEU A 5 16.36 4.70 3.64
N PHE A 6 15.80 3.50 3.77
CA PHE A 6 14.89 3.14 4.84
C PHE A 6 15.54 2.09 5.74
N THR A 7 15.39 2.29 7.04
CA THR A 7 15.64 1.29 8.08
C THR A 7 14.31 0.97 8.75
N PRO A 8 14.20 -0.14 9.51
CA PRO A 8 12.96 -0.49 10.21
C PRO A 8 12.49 0.57 11.21
N GLU A 9 13.35 1.54 11.57
CA GLU A 9 13.04 2.67 12.45
C GLU A 9 12.71 3.96 11.71
N TYR A 10 13.01 4.05 10.43
CA TYR A 10 12.78 5.24 9.64
C TYR A 10 11.49 5.11 8.82
N ASN A 11 10.64 6.13 8.92
CA ASN A 11 9.57 6.36 7.95
C ASN A 11 9.75 7.69 7.25
N ARG A 12 9.20 7.73 6.04
CA ARG A 12 8.85 8.97 5.38
C ARG A 12 7.37 9.17 5.62
N VAL A 13 7.02 10.23 6.34
CA VAL A 13 5.65 10.64 6.56
C VAL A 13 5.36 11.82 5.64
N ILE A 14 4.27 11.73 4.89
CA ILE A 14 3.76 12.82 4.08
C ILE A 14 2.43 13.23 4.69
N SER A 15 2.33 14.49 5.12
CA SER A 15 1.10 15.03 5.68
C SER A 15 -0.01 14.98 4.63
N HIS A 16 -1.26 14.80 5.05
CA HIS A 16 -2.39 14.89 4.12
C HIS A 16 -2.43 16.27 3.42
N SER A 17 -2.08 17.35 4.13
CA SER A 17 -2.04 18.70 3.56
C SER A 17 -1.03 18.88 2.40
N GLU A 18 -0.06 17.97 2.28
CA GLU A 18 0.94 17.95 1.21
C GLU A 18 0.52 17.04 0.04
N LEU A 19 -0.59 16.31 0.20
CA LEU A 19 -1.16 15.43 -0.80
C LEU A 19 -2.35 16.12 -1.49
N PRO A 20 -2.64 15.80 -2.75
CA PRO A 20 -3.89 16.21 -3.35
C PRO A 20 -5.07 15.62 -2.58
N VAL A 21 -6.19 16.34 -2.53
CA VAL A 21 -7.45 15.79 -2.05
C VAL A 21 -7.87 14.70 -3.03
N VAL A 22 -8.12 13.49 -2.52
CA VAL A 22 -8.50 12.32 -3.33
C VAL A 22 -9.87 11.84 -2.91
N ILE A 23 -10.83 11.88 -3.84
CA ILE A 23 -12.23 11.51 -3.59
C ILE A 23 -12.79 10.48 -4.58
N ASP A 24 -12.02 10.14 -5.63
CA ASP A 24 -12.49 9.27 -6.71
C ASP A 24 -11.44 8.24 -7.12
N GLU A 25 -10.24 8.70 -7.47
CA GLU A 25 -9.18 7.83 -7.97
C GLU A 25 -7.85 8.11 -7.30
N LEU A 26 -7.12 7.04 -7.01
CA LEU A 26 -5.80 7.11 -6.42
C LEU A 26 -4.85 6.15 -7.13
N SER A 27 -3.62 6.59 -7.32
CA SER A 27 -2.52 5.66 -7.61
C SER A 27 -1.32 5.95 -6.71
N ILE A 28 -0.71 4.90 -6.19
CA ILE A 28 0.60 4.94 -5.55
C ILE A 28 1.55 4.11 -6.40
N THR A 29 2.61 4.75 -6.87
CA THR A 29 3.69 4.09 -7.60
C THR A 29 4.98 4.29 -6.86
N LEU A 30 5.71 3.20 -6.59
CA LEU A 30 6.98 3.24 -5.88
C LEU A 30 7.96 2.29 -6.55
N LYS A 31 9.23 2.69 -6.61
CA LYS A 31 10.31 1.76 -6.89
C LYS A 31 10.99 1.40 -5.58
N ILE A 32 10.88 0.14 -5.17
CA ILE A 32 11.37 -0.34 -3.86
C ILE A 32 12.52 -1.33 -4.04
N TYR A 33 13.51 -1.26 -3.16
CA TYR A 33 14.56 -2.26 -3.00
C TYR A 33 14.44 -2.85 -1.61
N LEU A 34 14.29 -4.16 -1.51
CA LEU A 34 14.20 -4.86 -0.23
C LEU A 34 15.56 -5.45 0.09
N ALA A 35 16.28 -4.91 1.08
CA ALA A 35 17.60 -5.44 1.47
C ALA A 35 17.43 -6.55 2.52
N SER A 36 16.63 -6.26 3.54
CA SER A 36 16.21 -7.21 4.57
C SER A 36 14.89 -6.74 5.18
N HIS A 37 14.21 -7.65 5.86
CA HIS A 37 12.98 -7.32 6.53
C HIS A 37 12.74 -8.19 7.76
N ALA A 38 11.93 -7.68 8.68
CA ALA A 38 11.34 -8.49 9.75
C ALA A 38 10.39 -9.55 9.15
N GLU A 39 9.88 -10.46 9.96
CA GLU A 39 8.86 -11.43 9.49
C GLU A 39 7.67 -10.70 8.86
N SER A 40 7.19 -9.63 9.49
CA SER A 40 6.14 -8.75 8.96
C SER A 40 6.59 -7.30 8.96
N PHE A 41 6.31 -6.57 7.87
CA PHE A 41 6.72 -5.18 7.71
C PHE A 41 5.88 -4.39 6.71
N GLN A 42 5.80 -3.08 6.97
CA GLN A 42 5.05 -2.12 6.17
C GLN A 42 5.86 -1.60 4.98
N VAL A 43 5.29 -1.60 3.77
CA VAL A 43 5.87 -0.87 2.62
C VAL A 43 5.32 0.54 2.57
N PHE A 44 4.00 0.70 2.51
CA PHE A 44 3.33 1.98 2.69
C PHE A 44 1.92 1.80 3.26
N CYS A 45 1.43 2.77 4.03
CA CYS A 45 0.05 2.80 4.50
C CYS A 45 -0.43 4.25 4.57
N LYS A 46 -1.61 4.53 4.00
CA LYS A 46 -2.32 5.79 4.20
C LYS A 46 -3.47 5.59 5.17
N GLY A 47 -3.32 6.13 6.38
CA GLY A 47 -4.18 5.82 7.53
C GLY A 47 -3.37 5.66 8.81
N LYS A 48 -4.03 5.82 9.97
CA LYS A 48 -3.41 5.60 11.30
C LYS A 48 -3.94 4.34 12.00
N THR A 49 -5.10 3.86 11.58
CA THR A 49 -5.83 2.76 12.21
C THR A 49 -6.26 1.76 11.14
N LEU A 50 -6.55 0.51 11.53
CA LEU A 50 -7.16 -0.51 10.66
C LEU A 50 -8.34 0.02 9.84
N ALA A 51 -9.25 0.75 10.50
CA ALA A 51 -10.46 1.27 9.89
C ALA A 51 -10.26 2.46 8.93
N SER A 52 -9.04 3.02 8.85
CA SER A 52 -8.73 4.17 8.00
C SER A 52 -7.69 3.88 6.93
N ARG A 53 -7.29 2.62 6.73
CA ARG A 53 -6.25 2.26 5.77
C ARG A 53 -6.82 2.29 4.36
N ALA A 54 -6.33 3.19 3.53
CA ALA A 54 -6.64 3.19 2.11
C ALA A 54 -5.64 4.09 1.36
N PRO A 55 -4.64 3.51 0.67
CA PRO A 55 -4.26 2.10 0.56
C PRO A 55 -3.23 1.68 1.62
N ASP A 56 -3.13 0.38 1.82
CA ASP A 56 -2.10 -0.26 2.62
C ASP A 56 -1.48 -1.44 1.84
N PHE A 57 -0.15 -1.52 1.87
CA PHE A 57 0.62 -2.64 1.37
C PHE A 57 1.71 -3.05 2.36
N TYR A 58 1.60 -4.26 2.89
CA TYR A 58 2.56 -4.87 3.80
C TYR A 58 2.94 -6.29 3.37
N LEU A 59 4.08 -6.74 3.88
CA LEU A 59 4.68 -8.02 3.58
C LEU A 59 4.80 -8.80 4.90
N ASP A 60 4.30 -10.03 4.95
CA ASP A 60 4.25 -10.91 6.12
C ASP A 60 4.73 -12.33 5.75
N GLY A 61 6.03 -12.56 5.88
CA GLY A 61 6.70 -13.78 5.48
C GLY A 61 6.50 -14.06 3.99
N SER A 62 5.87 -15.20 3.67
CA SER A 62 5.51 -15.57 2.30
C SER A 62 4.21 -14.90 1.81
N LYS A 63 3.48 -14.20 2.68
CA LYS A 63 2.23 -13.53 2.35
C LYS A 63 2.52 -12.06 2.04
N GLN A 64 1.89 -11.55 0.99
CA GLN A 64 1.91 -10.13 0.69
C GLN A 64 0.48 -9.67 0.69
N CYS A 65 0.17 -8.64 1.47
CA CYS A 65 -1.20 -8.23 1.70
C CYS A 65 -1.42 -6.80 1.23
N LEU A 66 -2.47 -6.63 0.44
CA LEU A 66 -3.03 -5.35 0.06
C LEU A 66 -4.27 -5.14 0.91
N ALA A 67 -4.30 -4.08 1.70
CA ALA A 67 -5.42 -3.76 2.58
C ALA A 67 -6.05 -2.42 2.23
N PHE A 68 -7.37 -2.32 2.39
CA PHE A 68 -8.14 -1.10 2.16
C PHE A 68 -9.54 -1.14 2.79
N SER A 69 -10.18 0.01 2.92
CA SER A 69 -11.55 0.14 3.39
C SER A 69 -12.54 0.48 2.27
N ILE A 70 -13.73 -0.12 2.32
CA ILE A 70 -14.88 0.26 1.51
C ILE A 70 -16.10 0.54 2.41
N THR A 71 -17.11 1.23 1.89
CA THR A 71 -18.35 1.47 2.65
C THR A 71 -18.95 0.14 3.16
N GLY A 72 -19.15 0.05 4.47
CA GLY A 72 -19.70 -1.12 5.15
C GLY A 72 -18.69 -2.26 5.44
N ILE A 73 -17.47 -2.22 4.90
CA ILE A 73 -16.41 -3.20 5.18
C ILE A 73 -15.09 -2.46 5.32
N LEU A 74 -14.65 -2.25 6.57
CA LEU A 74 -13.53 -1.37 6.86
C LEU A 74 -12.15 -2.03 6.74
N ASP A 75 -12.09 -3.35 6.56
CA ASP A 75 -10.83 -4.12 6.57
C ASP A 75 -10.88 -5.19 5.47
N VAL A 76 -10.67 -4.78 4.22
CA VAL A 76 -10.59 -5.68 3.07
C VAL A 76 -9.14 -6.03 2.82
N ASP A 77 -8.79 -7.30 2.99
CA ASP A 77 -7.47 -7.85 2.73
C ASP A 77 -7.41 -8.69 1.45
N ILE A 78 -6.31 -8.53 0.70
CA ILE A 78 -6.01 -9.36 -0.46
C ILE A 78 -4.59 -9.90 -0.35
N TYR A 79 -4.50 -11.21 -0.23
CA TYR A 79 -3.25 -11.94 -0.11
C TYR A 79 -2.74 -12.39 -1.48
N LEU A 80 -1.53 -11.98 -1.86
CA LEU A 80 -0.81 -12.45 -3.04
C LEU A 80 -0.05 -13.73 -2.70
N TYR A 81 -0.76 -14.86 -2.67
CA TYR A 81 -0.11 -16.14 -2.39
C TYR A 81 0.90 -16.48 -3.51
N GLY A 82 2.15 -16.73 -3.11
CA GLY A 82 3.17 -17.29 -3.98
C GLY A 82 3.88 -16.31 -4.93
N TYR A 83 3.65 -14.98 -4.84
CA TYR A 83 4.44 -14.03 -5.63
C TYR A 83 5.91 -14.02 -5.17
N GLY A 84 6.13 -13.99 -3.85
CA GLY A 84 7.44 -14.15 -3.24
C GLY A 84 8.39 -13.00 -3.57
N PHE A 85 8.26 -11.88 -2.87
CA PHE A 85 9.25 -10.80 -2.96
C PHE A 85 10.61 -11.31 -2.48
N LEU A 86 11.62 -11.14 -3.33
CA LEU A 86 12.99 -11.56 -3.08
C LEU A 86 13.78 -10.40 -2.48
N LEU A 87 14.70 -10.75 -1.58
CA LEU A 87 15.68 -9.80 -1.07
C LEU A 87 16.71 -9.42 -2.14
N ASN A 88 17.34 -8.28 -1.91
CA ASN A 88 18.39 -7.67 -2.71
C ASN A 88 17.99 -7.40 -4.18
N ARG A 89 16.70 -7.13 -4.41
CA ARG A 89 16.13 -6.85 -5.73
C ARG A 89 15.27 -5.59 -5.73
N TRP A 90 15.30 -4.87 -6.86
CA TRP A 90 14.39 -3.77 -7.14
C TRP A 90 13.07 -4.28 -7.71
N TYR A 91 11.98 -3.67 -7.24
CA TYR A 91 10.62 -3.86 -7.73
C TYR A 91 10.00 -2.51 -8.08
N HIS A 92 9.24 -2.45 -9.15
CA HIS A 92 8.35 -1.32 -9.44
C HIS A 92 6.92 -1.71 -9.13
N ILE A 93 6.34 -1.15 -8.07
CA ILE A 93 4.97 -1.45 -7.65
C ILE A 93 4.04 -0.31 -8.03
N ALA A 94 2.82 -0.66 -8.46
CA ALA A 94 1.74 0.31 -8.64
C ALA A 94 0.46 -0.25 -8.01
N TYR A 95 -0.17 0.55 -7.13
CA TYR A 95 -1.44 0.27 -6.49
C TYR A 95 -2.43 1.34 -6.93
N THR A 96 -3.54 0.94 -7.55
CA THR A 96 -4.58 1.88 -8.01
C THR A 96 -5.94 1.60 -7.42
N PHE A 97 -6.69 2.65 -7.05
CA PHE A 97 -8.13 2.63 -6.84
C PHE A 97 -8.81 3.49 -7.90
N SER A 98 -9.94 3.01 -8.40
CA SER A 98 -10.91 3.83 -9.12
C SER A 98 -12.28 3.56 -8.53
N ASN A 99 -12.89 4.58 -7.93
CA ASN A 99 -14.23 4.49 -7.38
C ASN A 99 -15.27 4.52 -8.51
N SER A 100 -15.03 5.27 -9.60
CA SER A 100 -15.86 5.23 -10.81
C SER A 100 -15.94 3.81 -11.39
N ASP A 101 -14.80 3.14 -11.58
CA ASP A 101 -14.73 1.76 -12.08
C ASP A 101 -14.99 0.70 -11.00
N LYS A 102 -15.14 1.13 -9.74
CA LYS A 102 -15.36 0.25 -8.58
C LYS A 102 -14.29 -0.85 -8.45
N ARG A 103 -13.05 -0.51 -8.83
CA ARG A 103 -11.96 -1.47 -8.99
C ARG A 103 -10.66 -1.02 -8.35
N MET A 104 -9.98 -1.98 -7.73
CA MET A 104 -8.59 -1.89 -7.32
C MET A 104 -7.73 -2.76 -8.24
N ASN A 105 -6.56 -2.28 -8.63
CA ASN A 105 -5.56 -3.09 -9.34
C ASN A 105 -4.18 -2.94 -8.68
N PHE A 106 -3.41 -4.02 -8.74
CA PHE A 106 -2.04 -4.03 -8.28
C PHE A 106 -1.11 -4.60 -9.35
N TYR A 107 0.01 -3.94 -9.53
CA TYR A 107 1.01 -4.26 -10.54
C TYR A 107 2.40 -4.36 -9.91
N ILE A 108 3.20 -5.29 -10.41
CA ILE A 108 4.61 -5.42 -10.05
C ILE A 108 5.43 -5.56 -11.33
N ASP A 109 6.49 -4.76 -11.45
CA ASP A 109 7.36 -4.64 -12.62
C ASP A 109 6.54 -4.41 -13.92
N GLY A 110 5.49 -3.60 -13.81
CA GLY A 110 4.57 -3.25 -14.91
C GLY A 110 3.58 -4.36 -15.29
N LYS A 111 3.63 -5.53 -14.64
CA LYS A 111 2.68 -6.63 -14.88
C LYS A 111 1.53 -6.57 -13.90
N TRP A 112 0.31 -6.78 -14.39
CA TRP A 112 -0.87 -6.92 -13.56
C TRP A 112 -0.79 -8.22 -12.74
N VAL A 113 -0.97 -8.11 -11.42
CA VAL A 113 -0.82 -9.24 -10.49
C VAL A 113 -2.17 -9.64 -9.88
N VAL A 114 -2.96 -8.66 -9.44
CA VAL A 114 -4.29 -8.90 -8.87
C VAL A 114 -5.22 -7.71 -9.08
N SER A 115 -6.51 -7.96 -9.00
CA SER A 115 -7.52 -6.91 -8.87
C SER A 115 -8.62 -7.29 -7.90
N TYR A 116 -9.33 -6.28 -7.42
CA TYR A 116 -10.56 -6.44 -6.68
C TYR A 116 -11.64 -5.55 -7.26
N SER A 117 -12.86 -6.08 -7.37
CA SER A 117 -14.03 -5.33 -7.79
C SER A 117 -15.05 -5.32 -6.67
N ILE A 118 -15.52 -4.12 -6.33
CA ILE A 118 -16.65 -3.93 -5.42
C ILE A 118 -17.89 -4.55 -6.08
N GLN A 119 -18.55 -5.46 -5.37
CA GLN A 119 -19.71 -6.19 -5.91
C GLN A 119 -21.01 -5.40 -5.76
N LYS A 120 -21.21 -4.73 -4.61
CA LYS A 120 -22.43 -3.94 -4.34
C LYS A 120 -22.24 -2.48 -4.78
N ILE A 121 -22.09 -2.28 -6.09
CA ILE A 121 -21.71 -0.98 -6.67
C ILE A 121 -22.63 0.20 -6.33
N GLN A 122 -23.90 -0.07 -5.98
CA GLN A 122 -24.89 0.95 -5.63
C GLN A 122 -24.74 1.48 -4.20
N SER A 123 -24.14 0.71 -3.29
CA SER A 123 -24.07 1.03 -1.86
C SER A 123 -22.65 0.98 -1.29
N GLN A 124 -21.67 0.60 -2.09
CA GLN A 124 -20.27 0.51 -1.70
C GLN A 124 -19.36 1.37 -2.57
N SER A 125 -18.42 2.03 -1.93
CA SER A 125 -17.35 2.83 -2.53
C SER A 125 -16.06 2.65 -1.76
N PHE A 126 -14.91 2.90 -2.38
CA PHE A 126 -13.66 3.02 -1.64
C PHE A 126 -13.75 4.18 -0.67
N ILE A 127 -13.21 4.00 0.54
CA ILE A 127 -13.12 5.05 1.54
C ILE A 127 -11.76 5.73 1.38
N PHE A 128 -11.75 6.95 0.87
CA PHE A 128 -10.57 7.81 0.90
C PHE A 128 -10.53 8.56 2.24
N ASN A 129 -9.34 8.73 2.80
CA ASN A 129 -9.14 9.32 4.12
C ASN A 129 -8.17 10.50 4.08
N ASP A 130 -8.34 11.37 5.08
CA ASP A 130 -7.52 12.57 5.25
C ASP A 130 -6.33 12.36 6.19
N GLU A 131 -5.92 11.11 6.40
CA GLU A 131 -4.79 10.76 7.26
C GLU A 131 -3.45 10.78 6.47
N PRO A 132 -2.30 10.85 7.16
CA PRO A 132 -0.99 10.86 6.52
C PRO A 132 -0.69 9.60 5.71
N LEU A 133 0.21 9.74 4.72
CA LEU A 133 0.83 8.60 4.04
C LEU A 133 2.17 8.27 4.72
N TYR A 134 2.27 7.05 5.23
CA TYR A 134 3.48 6.48 5.79
C TYR A 134 4.15 5.59 4.74
N ILE A 135 5.44 5.77 4.52
CA ILE A 135 6.25 4.93 3.63
C ILE A 135 7.45 4.40 4.43
N GLY A 136 7.74 3.10 4.31
CA GLY A 136 8.88 2.44 4.95
C GLY A 136 8.62 1.89 6.35
N LYS A 137 7.80 2.58 7.16
CA LYS A 137 7.35 2.13 8.50
C LYS A 137 6.05 2.87 8.88
N HIS A 138 5.07 2.15 9.41
CA HIS A 138 3.90 2.75 10.06
C HIS A 138 4.14 2.83 11.58
N PRO A 139 3.62 3.83 12.32
CA PRO A 139 3.89 3.95 13.76
C PRO A 139 3.52 2.72 14.61
N LEU A 140 2.58 1.90 14.13
CA LEU A 140 2.12 0.69 14.83
C LEU A 140 2.76 -0.61 14.33
N TRP A 141 3.53 -0.59 13.24
CA TRP A 141 4.08 -1.81 12.61
C TRP A 141 5.55 -1.65 12.27
N SER A 142 6.24 -2.78 12.14
CA SER A 142 7.64 -2.82 11.74
C SER A 142 7.84 -2.26 10.33
N GLY A 143 8.97 -1.60 10.12
CA GLY A 143 9.40 -1.16 8.78
C GLY A 143 10.34 -2.14 8.09
N PHE A 144 10.74 -1.82 6.86
CA PHE A 144 11.76 -2.59 6.14
C PHE A 144 13.12 -1.91 6.10
N THR A 145 14.16 -2.70 5.87
CA THR A 145 15.47 -2.20 5.48
C THR A 145 15.56 -2.20 3.96
N GLY A 146 15.81 -1.04 3.36
CA GLY A 146 15.85 -0.96 1.91
C GLY A 146 15.97 0.45 1.35
N GLN A 147 15.57 0.60 0.10
CA GLN A 147 15.61 1.86 -0.61
C GLN A 147 14.31 2.11 -1.36
N ILE A 148 13.97 3.39 -1.54
CA ILE A 148 12.90 3.80 -2.45
C ILE A 148 13.41 4.88 -3.41
N ARG A 149 12.89 4.86 -4.63
CA ARG A 149 13.08 5.89 -5.67
C ARG A 149 11.74 6.35 -6.21
#